data_AF-A0A1M5Z5W3-F1
#
_entry.id   AF-A0A1M5Z5W3-F1
#
_cell.length_a   1.000
_cell.length_b   1.000
_cell.length_c   1.000
_cell.angle_alpha   90.00
_cell.angle_beta   90.00
_cell.angle_gamma   90.00
#
_symmetry.space_group_name_H-M   'P 1'
#
loop_
_entity.id
_entity.type
_entity.pdbx_description
1 polymer ?
#
loop_
_entity_poly.entity_id
_entity_poly.type
_entity_poly.pdbx_seq_one_letter_code
_entity_poly.pdbx_strand_id
1 'polypeptide(L)'
;MQRKPLTFGTLLTAVLAIVSANGWAQHKPDGQYQSSQGKLTLQTLGEGYVTIKLKSNNCNVDHDGSRAMTFAPGGIHWLDEQGEPLLVIFFLQDQALVYGESPNFSQRYCQNGSDVTGTYQIQKP
;
A
#
# COMPACT_ATOMS: atom_id res chain seq x y z
N MET A 1 28.19 -6.79 14.01
CA MET A 1 27.10 -5.79 14.20
C MET A 1 25.79 -6.45 13.83
N GLN A 2 24.99 -6.88 14.82
CA GLN A 2 23.67 -7.48 14.58
C GLN A 2 22.68 -6.37 14.24
N ARG A 3 22.12 -6.38 13.02
CA ARG A 3 20.95 -5.56 12.69
C ARG A 3 19.75 -6.18 13.40
N LYS A 4 19.26 -5.51 14.45
CA LYS A 4 18.00 -5.90 15.10
C LYS A 4 16.88 -5.79 14.06
N PRO A 5 16.00 -6.80 13.93
CA PRO A 5 14.84 -6.68 13.07
C PRO A 5 13.94 -5.57 13.63
N LEU A 6 13.65 -4.57 12.81
CA LEU A 6 12.61 -3.59 13.10
C LEU A 6 11.29 -4.36 13.16
N THR A 7 10.73 -4.50 14.35
CA THR A 7 9.41 -5.10 14.53
C THR A 7 8.38 -4.21 13.83
N PHE A 8 7.42 -4.85 13.15
CA PHE A 8 6.34 -4.23 12.37
C PHE A 8 5.68 -3.03 13.06
N GLY A 9 5.46 -3.11 14.38
CA GLY A 9 4.87 -2.03 15.18
C GLY A 9 5.72 -0.75 15.22
N THR A 10 7.05 -0.86 15.16
CA THR A 10 7.95 0.29 15.21
C THR A 10 7.95 1.06 13.88
N LEU A 11 7.89 0.35 12.75
CA LEU A 11 7.80 0.96 11.42
C LEU A 11 6.44 1.67 11.25
N LEU A 12 5.35 1.01 11.65
CA LEU A 12 4.00 1.56 11.56
C LEU A 12 3.86 2.84 12.39
N THR A 13 4.44 2.86 13.60
CA THR A 13 4.38 4.04 14.49
C THR A 13 5.20 5.21 13.93
N ALA A 14 6.38 4.93 13.36
CA ALA A 14 7.22 5.96 12.74
C ALA A 14 6.56 6.56 11.49
N VAL A 15 5.96 5.72 10.64
CA VAL A 15 5.19 6.18 9.47
C VAL A 15 3.98 6.99 9.92
N LEU A 16 3.21 6.50 10.91
CA LEU A 16 2.04 7.20 11.42
C LEU A 16 2.39 8.57 12.04
N ALA A 17 3.56 8.69 12.69
CA ALA A 17 4.05 9.96 13.25
C ALA A 17 4.50 10.96 12.16
N ILE A 18 5.12 10.49 11.07
CA ILE A 18 5.46 11.34 9.92
C ILE A 18 4.20 11.76 9.17
N VAL A 19 3.20 10.87 9.10
CA VAL A 19 1.90 11.14 8.50
C VAL A 19 1.13 12.17 9.34
N SER A 20 1.09 12.07 10.67
CA SER A 20 0.34 13.04 11.49
C SER A 20 0.95 14.46 11.50
N ALA A 21 2.27 14.60 11.34
CA ALA A 21 2.96 15.89 11.37
C ALA A 21 2.77 16.75 10.11
N ASN A 22 2.47 16.12 8.95
CA ASN A 22 2.49 16.79 7.64
C ASN A 22 1.12 17.25 7.12
N GLY A 23 0.04 17.14 7.90
CA GLY A 23 -1.28 17.71 7.57
C GLY A 23 -1.82 17.30 6.19
N TRP A 24 -2.51 16.16 6.12
CA TRP A 24 -3.00 15.63 4.84
C TRP A 24 -4.31 16.28 4.44
N ALA A 25 -4.29 16.97 3.31
CA ALA A 25 -5.49 17.17 2.51
C ALA A 25 -6.02 15.80 2.07
N GLN A 26 -7.35 15.63 2.04
CA GLN A 26 -8.06 14.49 1.44
C GLN A 26 -7.66 14.32 -0.03
N HIS A 27 -6.47 13.77 -0.30
CA HIS A 27 -6.11 13.34 -1.64
C HIS A 27 -6.91 12.07 -1.91
N LYS A 28 -7.75 12.12 -2.95
CA LYS A 28 -8.32 10.91 -3.51
C LYS A 28 -7.14 10.07 -4.01
N PRO A 29 -7.00 8.81 -3.60
CA PRO A 29 -5.87 7.95 -3.97
C PRO A 29 -5.86 7.60 -5.46
N ASP A 30 -6.79 8.14 -6.25
CA ASP A 30 -7.01 7.79 -7.64
C ASP A 30 -5.80 8.20 -8.48
N GLY A 31 -5.27 7.24 -9.23
CA GLY A 31 -4.13 7.51 -10.08
C GLY A 31 -3.34 6.26 -10.44
N GLN A 32 -2.37 6.48 -11.32
CA GLN A 32 -1.36 5.50 -11.66
C GLN A 32 -0.06 5.93 -11.00
N TYR A 33 0.59 5.02 -10.30
CA TYR A 33 1.86 5.24 -9.64
C TYR A 33 2.88 4.24 -10.19
N GLN A 34 4.13 4.67 -10.31
CA GLN A 34 5.21 3.87 -10.87
C GLN A 34 6.42 3.87 -9.93
N SER A 35 7.05 2.72 -9.81
CA SER A 35 8.34 2.54 -9.16
C SER A 35 9.25 1.67 -10.04
N SER A 36 10.48 1.44 -9.58
CA SER A 36 11.37 0.45 -10.18
C SER A 36 10.88 -0.98 -9.96
N GLN A 37 10.07 -1.21 -8.93
CA GLN A 37 9.46 -2.50 -8.64
C GLN A 37 8.26 -2.79 -9.56
N GLY A 38 7.47 -1.78 -9.93
CA GLY A 38 6.29 -2.01 -10.77
C GLY A 38 5.35 -0.83 -10.89
N LYS A 39 4.14 -1.14 -11.35
CA LYS A 39 3.03 -0.19 -11.55
C LYS A 39 1.93 -0.47 -10.54
N LEU A 40 1.46 0.58 -9.89
CA LEU A 40 0.28 0.59 -9.03
C LEU A 40 -0.81 1.44 -9.71
N THR A 41 -2.05 1.00 -9.68
CA THR A 41 -3.21 1.78 -10.12
C THR A 41 -4.27 1.67 -9.05
N LEU A 42 -4.80 2.82 -8.66
CA LEU A 42 -5.77 2.97 -7.60
C LEU A 42 -6.99 3.69 -8.15
N GLN A 43 -8.17 3.22 -7.75
CA GLN A 43 -9.44 3.84 -8.12
C GLN A 43 -10.45 3.70 -6.98
N THR A 44 -10.90 4.83 -6.44
CA THR A 44 -11.93 4.91 -5.42
C THR A 44 -13.29 4.61 -6.06
N LEU A 45 -14.03 3.67 -5.48
CA LEU A 45 -15.34 3.24 -5.98
C LEU A 45 -16.52 3.93 -5.26
N GLY A 46 -16.25 4.58 -4.12
CA GLY A 46 -17.26 5.19 -3.24
C GLY A 46 -17.16 4.64 -1.81
N GLU A 47 -17.69 5.37 -0.82
CA GLU A 47 -17.74 4.94 0.60
C GLU A 47 -16.39 4.51 1.22
N GLY A 48 -15.28 4.94 0.61
CA GLY A 48 -13.92 4.58 1.04
C GLY A 48 -13.37 3.29 0.43
N TYR A 49 -14.11 2.58 -0.43
CA TYR A 49 -13.62 1.39 -1.15
C TYR A 49 -12.69 1.78 -2.31
N VAL A 50 -11.65 0.97 -2.53
CA VAL A 50 -10.61 1.25 -3.54
C VAL A 50 -10.24 -0.01 -4.31
N THR A 51 -10.35 0.02 -5.63
CA THR A 51 -9.76 -0.99 -6.52
C THR A 51 -8.25 -0.84 -6.53
N ILE A 52 -7.52 -1.95 -6.36
CA ILE A 52 -6.06 -2.01 -6.39
C ILE A 52 -5.63 -2.89 -7.56
N LYS A 53 -4.90 -2.31 -8.51
CA LYS A 53 -4.16 -3.08 -9.52
C LYS A 53 -2.68 -2.85 -9.30
N LEU A 54 -1.93 -3.90 -9.00
CA LEU A 54 -0.49 -3.84 -8.78
C LEU A 54 0.20 -4.88 -9.65
N LYS A 55 1.13 -4.42 -10.49
CA LYS A 55 1.87 -5.29 -11.39
C LYS A 55 3.37 -5.03 -11.25
N SER A 56 4.12 -6.06 -10.87
CA SER A 56 5.59 -6.11 -10.89
C SER A 56 6.04 -7.29 -11.73
N ASN A 57 7.36 -7.54 -11.80
CA ASN A 57 7.89 -8.73 -12.47
C ASN A 57 7.44 -10.04 -11.80
N ASN A 58 7.25 -10.00 -10.48
CA ASN A 58 6.99 -11.19 -9.66
C ASN A 58 5.62 -11.18 -8.98
N CYS A 59 4.81 -10.14 -9.21
CA CYS A 59 3.50 -9.99 -8.60
C CYS A 59 2.47 -9.50 -9.61
N ASN A 60 1.26 -10.03 -9.47
CA ASN A 60 0.10 -9.56 -10.20
C ASN A 60 -1.12 -9.54 -9.30
N VAL A 61 -1.54 -8.34 -8.93
CA VAL A 61 -2.75 -8.06 -8.17
C VAL A 61 -3.73 -7.35 -9.10
N ASP A 62 -4.92 -7.93 -9.25
CA ASP A 62 -6.08 -7.27 -9.82
C ASP A 62 -7.25 -7.51 -8.86
N HIS A 63 -7.44 -6.61 -7.90
CA HIS A 63 -8.44 -6.75 -6.86
C HIS A 63 -9.49 -5.64 -6.96
N ASP A 64 -10.75 -6.06 -7.05
CA ASP A 64 -11.91 -5.19 -6.98
C ASP A 64 -12.18 -4.77 -5.53
N GLY A 65 -12.41 -3.48 -5.32
CA GLY A 65 -12.23 -2.80 -4.02
C GLY A 65 -13.10 -3.20 -2.83
N SER A 66 -13.77 -4.37 -2.84
CA SER A 66 -14.65 -4.84 -1.76
C SER A 66 -13.96 -5.01 -0.39
N ARG A 67 -12.64 -5.22 -0.35
CA ARG A 67 -11.86 -5.40 0.89
C ARG A 67 -10.67 -4.46 1.03
N ALA A 68 -10.50 -3.58 0.05
CA ALA A 68 -9.49 -2.54 0.06
C ALA A 68 -10.19 -1.22 0.39
N MET A 69 -9.87 -0.66 1.55
CA MET A 69 -10.57 0.50 2.09
C MET A 69 -9.60 1.59 2.53
N THR A 70 -10.02 2.84 2.39
CA THR A 70 -9.29 3.98 2.94
C THR A 70 -9.45 4.03 4.46
N PHE A 71 -8.39 4.34 5.18
CA PHE A 71 -8.43 4.57 6.62
C PHE A 71 -7.73 5.89 6.99
N ALA A 72 -8.19 6.51 8.08
CA ALA A 72 -7.57 7.71 8.62
C ALA A 72 -6.26 7.37 9.35
N PRO A 73 -5.20 8.19 9.23
CA PRO A 73 -5.17 9.54 8.65
C PRO A 73 -4.83 9.64 7.14
N GLY A 74 -4.86 8.58 6.34
CA GLY A 74 -4.61 8.71 4.88
C GLY A 74 -3.86 7.54 4.26
N GLY A 75 -4.45 6.34 4.32
CA GLY A 75 -3.91 5.16 3.66
C GLY A 75 -4.99 4.22 3.16
N ILE A 76 -4.59 3.14 2.52
CA ILE A 76 -5.44 2.01 2.14
C ILE A 76 -4.96 0.77 2.88
N HIS A 77 -5.88 0.05 3.50
CA HIS A 77 -5.64 -1.33 3.92
C HIS A 77 -6.38 -2.27 2.99
N TRP A 78 -5.73 -3.36 2.60
CA TRP A 78 -6.41 -4.49 1.99
C TRP A 78 -6.32 -5.66 2.95
N LEU A 79 -7.48 -6.11 3.43
CA LEU A 79 -7.58 -7.18 4.41
C LEU A 79 -7.96 -8.51 3.75
N ASP A 80 -7.52 -9.62 4.32
CA ASP A 80 -7.98 -10.96 3.94
C ASP A 80 -9.36 -11.30 4.56
N GLU A 81 -9.74 -12.57 4.47
CA GLU A 81 -11.00 -13.07 5.01
C GLU A 81 -11.09 -13.07 6.53
N GLN A 82 -9.93 -13.08 7.17
CA GLN A 82 -9.77 -13.14 8.61
C GLN A 82 -9.61 -11.71 9.19
N GLY A 83 -9.55 -10.69 8.33
CA GLY A 83 -9.32 -9.30 8.72
C GLY A 83 -7.85 -8.94 8.88
N GLU A 84 -6.94 -9.81 8.46
CA GLU A 84 -5.50 -9.57 8.53
C GLU A 84 -5.03 -8.74 7.32
N PRO A 85 -4.14 -7.76 7.51
CA PRO A 85 -3.66 -6.92 6.42
C PRO A 85 -2.77 -7.72 5.45
N LEU A 86 -3.19 -7.75 4.19
CA LEU A 86 -2.42 -8.28 3.07
C LEU A 86 -1.50 -7.22 2.47
N LEU A 87 -2.02 -6.00 2.31
CA LEU A 87 -1.33 -4.86 1.71
C LEU A 87 -1.71 -3.59 2.47
N VAL A 88 -0.72 -2.73 2.71
CA VAL A 88 -0.96 -1.39 3.25
C VAL A 88 -0.31 -0.38 2.32
N ILE A 89 -1.04 0.68 2.02
CA ILE A 89 -0.57 1.79 1.20
C ILE A 89 -0.72 3.07 1.99
N PHE A 90 0.37 3.81 2.17
CA PHE A 90 0.33 5.18 2.70
C PHE A 90 0.61 6.15 1.58
N PHE A 91 -0.13 7.24 1.50
CA PHE A 91 0.23 8.31 0.56
C PHE A 91 1.35 9.16 1.17
N LEU A 92 2.04 9.97 0.35
CA LEU A 92 3.09 11.03 0.59
C LEU A 92 3.10 12.02 -0.55
N GLN A 93 2.21 13.01 -0.48
CA GLN A 93 2.02 14.04 -1.51
C GLN A 93 1.81 13.38 -2.88
N ASP A 94 2.86 13.37 -3.71
CA ASP A 94 2.92 12.75 -5.04
C ASP A 94 3.39 11.28 -5.00
N GLN A 95 3.38 10.63 -3.84
CA GLN A 95 3.93 9.29 -3.63
C GLN A 95 2.94 8.36 -2.93
N ALA A 96 3.11 7.07 -3.18
CA ALA A 96 2.48 5.98 -2.44
C ALA A 96 3.58 5.05 -1.90
N LEU A 97 3.63 4.88 -0.59
CA LEU A 97 4.42 3.85 0.09
C LEU A 97 3.59 2.58 0.15
N VAL A 98 4.00 1.58 -0.61
CA VAL A 98 3.36 0.26 -0.65
C VAL A 98 4.13 -0.69 0.23
N TYR A 99 3.42 -1.47 1.03
CA TYR A 99 4.00 -2.47 1.91
C TYR A 99 3.19 -3.76 1.86
N GLY A 100 3.83 -4.85 1.43
CA GLY A 100 3.20 -6.15 1.17
C GLY A 100 3.90 -7.32 1.88
N GLU A 101 4.30 -7.19 3.14
CA GLU A 101 5.08 -8.25 3.82
C GLU A 101 4.24 -9.33 4.53
N SER A 102 2.96 -9.49 4.19
CA SER A 102 2.17 -10.61 4.72
C SER A 102 2.57 -11.92 4.01
N PRO A 103 2.84 -13.03 4.76
CA PRO A 103 3.05 -14.34 4.16
C PRO A 103 1.87 -14.77 3.28
N ASN A 104 0.65 -14.42 3.67
CA ASN A 104 -0.57 -14.70 2.93
C ASN A 104 -0.66 -13.88 1.62
N PHE A 105 -0.15 -12.66 1.62
CA PHE A 105 -0.07 -11.83 0.41
C PHE A 105 0.92 -12.43 -0.58
N SER A 106 2.10 -12.83 -0.08
CA SER A 106 3.13 -13.48 -0.87
C SER A 106 2.59 -14.71 -1.58
N GLN A 107 2.03 -15.68 -0.85
CA GLN A 107 1.56 -16.95 -1.41
C GLN A 107 0.45 -16.81 -2.46
N ARG A 108 -0.36 -15.74 -2.39
CA ARG A 108 -1.51 -15.56 -3.27
C ARG A 108 -1.22 -14.70 -4.50
N TYR A 109 -0.36 -13.70 -4.38
CA TYR A 109 -0.23 -12.65 -5.41
C TYR A 109 1.20 -12.42 -5.91
N CYS A 110 2.21 -12.96 -5.22
CA CYS A 110 3.61 -12.68 -5.46
C CYS A 110 4.48 -13.94 -5.41
N GLN A 111 5.75 -13.84 -5.81
CA GLN A 111 6.74 -14.85 -5.46
C GLN A 111 7.30 -14.58 -4.05
N ASN A 112 7.55 -13.31 -3.72
CA ASN A 112 7.86 -12.82 -2.37
C ASN A 112 7.07 -11.53 -2.07
N GLY A 113 6.54 -11.36 -0.86
CA GLY A 113 5.73 -10.20 -0.51
C GLY A 113 6.47 -8.86 -0.58
N SER A 114 7.79 -8.89 -0.38
CA SER A 114 8.65 -7.70 -0.54
C SER A 114 8.81 -7.24 -1.99
N ASP A 115 8.39 -8.03 -2.99
CA ASP A 115 8.55 -7.69 -4.41
C ASP A 115 7.75 -6.44 -4.82
N VAL A 116 6.76 -6.05 -4.02
CA VAL A 116 5.93 -4.87 -4.24
C VAL A 116 6.26 -3.73 -3.28
N THR A 117 7.00 -4.02 -2.20
CA THR A 117 7.28 -3.06 -1.14
C THR A 117 8.20 -1.96 -1.66
N GLY A 118 7.79 -0.71 -1.53
CA GLY A 118 8.56 0.42 -2.00
C GLY A 118 7.76 1.70 -2.16
N THR A 119 8.44 2.72 -2.67
CA THR A 119 7.86 4.03 -2.96
C THR A 119 7.49 4.11 -4.43
N TYR A 120 6.23 4.42 -4.72
CA TYR A 120 5.70 4.62 -6.07
C TYR A 120 5.38 6.10 -6.27
N GLN A 121 5.81 6.68 -7.39
CA GLN A 121 5.57 8.08 -7.74
C GLN A 121 4.33 8.19 -8.62
N ILE A 122 3.45 9.14 -8.34
CA ILE A 122 2.27 9.40 -9.17
C ILE A 122 2.71 9.80 -10.58
N GLN A 123 2.10 9.18 -11.58
CA GLN A 123 2.23 9.56 -12.98
C GLN A 123 1.21 10.68 -13.22
N LYS A 124 1.68 11.92 -13.25
CA LYS A 124 0.86 13.05 -13.70
C LYS A 124 0.64 12.88 -15.23
N PRO A 125 -0.59 13.11 -15.74
CA PRO A 125 -0.85 13.08 -17.16
C PRO A 125 -0.01 14.09 -17.94
#